data_AF-A0A9D2RKT1-F1
#
_entry.id   AF-A0A9D2RKT1-F1
#
_cell.length_a   1.000
_cell.length_b   1.000
_cell.length_c   1.000
_cell.angle_alpha   90.00
_cell.angle_beta   90.00
_cell.angle_gamma   90.00
#
_symmetry.space_group_name_H-M   'P 1'
#
loop_
_entity.id
_entity.type
_entity.pdbx_description
1 polymer ?
#
loop_
_entity_poly.entity_id
_entity_poly.type
_entity_poly.pdbx_seq_one_letter_code
_entity_poly.pdbx_strand_id
1 'polypeptide(L)' 'AIAKFGITEQIGYISTGGGAFLEFVEGKELPAVAILQQRAQG' A
#
# COMPACT_ATOMS: atom_id res chain seq x y z
N ALA A 1 15.60 -3.64 6.19
CA ALA A 1 16.71 -3.86 5.25
C ALA A 1 17.07 -2.56 4.52
N ILE A 2 16.15 -1.94 3.77
CA ILE A 2 16.38 -0.67 3.03
C ILE A 2 17.01 0.44 3.90
N ALA A 3 16.41 0.74 5.06
CA ALA A 3 16.94 1.75 5.99
C ALA A 3 18.35 1.41 6.53
N LYS A 4 18.67 0.11 6.66
CA LYS A 4 19.99 -0.35 7.13
C LYS A 4 21.10 -0.12 6.09
N PHE A 5 20.74 -0.07 4.80
CA PHE A 5 21.67 0.17 3.70
C PHE A 5 21.71 1.64 3.26
N GLY A 6 20.95 2.54 3.90
CA GLY A 6 20.96 3.97 3.60
C GLY A 6 20.44 4.35 2.20
N ILE A 7 19.78 3.43 1.50
CA ILE A 7 19.31 3.62 0.11
C ILE A 7 17.87 4.14 0.02
N THR A 8 17.29 4.64 1.11
CA THR A 8 15.89 5.09 1.16
C THR A 8 15.59 6.13 0.08
N GLU A 9 16.48 7.10 -0.13
CA GLU A 9 16.34 8.18 -1.13
C GLU A 9 16.40 7.68 -2.59
N GLN A 10 16.85 6.45 -2.82
CA GLN A 10 16.94 5.85 -4.16
C GLN A 10 15.67 5.08 -4.54
N ILE A 11 14.70 4.98 -3.63
CA ILE A 11 13.47 4.22 -3.85
C ILE A 11 12.30 5.21 -4.05
N GLY A 12 11.63 5.11 -5.20
CA GLY A 12 10.54 6.03 -5.56
C GLY A 12 9.28 5.90 -4.68
N TYR A 13 9.06 4.76 -4.02
CA TYR A 13 7.96 4.57 -3.09
C TYR A 13 8.27 3.43 -2.10
N ILE A 14 8.04 3.68 -0.81
CA ILE A 14 8.20 2.67 0.24
C ILE A 14 6.85 2.50 0.95
N SER A 15 6.22 1.35 0.71
CA SER A 15 5.01 0.97 1.45
C SER A 15 5.38 0.44 2.84
N THR A 16 4.77 1.01 3.87
CA THR A 16 4.82 0.48 5.25
C THR A 16 3.59 -0.38 5.58
N GLY A 17 2.72 -0.62 4.59
CA GLY A 17 1.44 -1.32 4.76
C GLY A 17 1.52 -2.83 5.01
N GLY A 18 2.72 -3.41 5.08
CA GLY A 18 2.94 -4.82 5.45
C GLY A 18 2.03 -5.78 4.68
N GLY A 19 1.12 -6.45 5.40
CA GLY A 19 0.14 -7.39 4.84
C GLY A 19 -0.91 -6.75 3.92
N ALA A 20 -1.36 -5.52 4.20
CA ALA A 20 -2.32 -4.84 3.34
C ALA A 20 -1.72 -4.51 1.96
N PHE A 21 -0.41 -4.25 1.89
CA PHE A 21 0.29 -4.09 0.63
C PHE A 21 0.37 -5.41 -0.15
N LEU A 22 0.59 -6.54 0.54
CA LEU A 22 0.59 -7.86 -0.09
C LEU A 22 -0.81 -8.21 -0.63
N GLU A 23 -1.86 -8.03 0.16
CA GLU A 23 -3.25 -8.26 -0.26
C GLU A 23 -3.62 -7.41 -1.48
N PHE A 24 -3.18 -6.15 -1.51
CA PHE A 24 -3.38 -5.27 -2.66
C PHE A 24 -2.65 -5.79 -3.92
N VAL A 25 -1.40 -6.24 -3.80
CA VAL A 25 -0.62 -6.80 -4.92
C VAL A 25 -1.19 -8.14 -5.39
N GLU A 26 -1.79 -8.93 -4.49
CA GLU A 26 -2.55 -10.14 -4.82
C GLU A 26 -3.87 -9.85 -5.55
N GLY A 27 -4.26 -8.59 -5.70
CA GLY A 27 -5.49 -8.17 -6.37
C GLY A 27 -6.74 -8.31 -5.51
N LYS A 28 -6.60 -8.47 -4.19
CA LYS A 28 -7.73 -8.51 -3.26
C LYS A 28 -8.28 -7.10 -3.05
N GLU A 29 -9.60 -7.00 -2.92
CA GLU A 29 -10.25 -5.75 -2.55
C GLU A 29 -10.02 -5.46 -1.07
N LEU A 30 -9.45 -4.30 -0.78
CA LEU A 30 -9.26 -3.84 0.60
C LEU A 30 -10.58 -3.22 1.11
N PRO A 31 -11.23 -3.75 2.16
CA PRO A 31 -12.55 -3.30 2.60
C PRO A 31 -12.62 -1.80 2.92
N ALA A 32 -11.54 -1.26 3.50
CA ALA A 32 -11.44 0.17 3.81
C ALA A 32 -11.36 1.04 2.54
N VAL A 33 -10.77 0.56 1.45
CA VAL A 33 -10.73 1.28 0.17
C VAL A 33 -12.08 1.18 -0.53
N ALA A 34 -12.71 0.00 -0.49
CA ALA A 34 -14.02 -0.26 -1.09
C ALA A 34 -15.10 0.70 -0.56
N ILE A 35 -15.20 0.86 0.77
CA ILE A 35 -16.19 1.77 1.36
C ILE A 35 -15.95 3.23 0.97
N LEU A 36 -14.69 3.66 0.84
CA LEU A 36 -14.37 5.01 0.38
C LEU A 36 -14.75 5.22 -1.09
N GLN A 37 -14.50 4.23 -1.95
CA GLN A 37 -14.91 4.27 -3.35
C GLN A 37 -16.43 4.32 -3.49
N GLN A 38 -17.16 3.52 -2.73
CA GLN A 38 -18.62 3.53 -2.71
C GLN A 38 -19.18 4.90 -2.29
N ARG A 39 -18.57 5.53 -1.28
CA ARG A 39 -18.97 6.87 -0.80
C ARG A 39 -18.63 7.98 -1.77
N ALA A 40 -17.59 7.83 -2.59
CA ALA A 40 -17.21 8.84 -3.60
C ALA A 40 -18.12 8.80 -4.85
N GLN A 41 -18.87 7.72 -5.07
CA GLN A 41 -19.74 7.53 -6.22
C GLN A 41 -21.20 7.96 -5.99
N GLY A 42 -21.59 8.23 -4.73
CA GLY A 42 -22.95 8.68 -4.36
C GLY A 42 -23.00 10.18 -4.08
#